data_AF-A0A8S3YFV3-F1
#
_entry.id   AF-A0A8S3YFV3-F1
#
_cell.length_a   1.000
_cell.length_b   1.000
_cell.length_c   1.000
_cell.angle_alpha   90.00
_cell.angle_beta   90.00
_cell.angle_gamma   90.00
#
_symmetry.space_group_name_H-M   'P 1'
#
loop_
_entity.id
_entity.type
_entity.pdbx_description
1 polymer ?
#
loop_
_entity_poly.entity_id
_entity_poly.type
_entity_poly.pdbx_seq_one_letter_code
_entity_poly.pdbx_strand_id
1 'polypeptide(L)'
;MRSTPLENRPRLPRIALSKRNRAVVRALNPMLVIYLEASRDLCETDSILFGAALAVCRIIGAKLSTAGRATGQSSAIPAWRMRIAERIAKARVLIGRLICFRSGNTRPRIVRTVRMAVAGTNVSLSQPNRMQKLTERIDDLKQRIAARGKRIQRYTERSTKFNQNRLFQTIQSDQKR
;
A
#
# COMPACT_ATOMS: atom_id res chain seq x y z
N MET A 1 -39.42 -15.14 -2.44
CA MET A 1 -38.05 -15.33 -2.97
C MET A 1 -37.20 -15.98 -1.90
N ARG A 2 -36.41 -17.02 -2.21
CA ARG A 2 -35.54 -17.66 -1.19
C ARG A 2 -34.46 -16.65 -0.78
N SER A 3 -34.49 -16.18 0.47
CA SER A 3 -33.47 -15.28 1.02
C SER A 3 -32.11 -15.98 0.96
N THR A 4 -31.17 -15.47 0.16
CA THR A 4 -29.78 -15.94 0.22
C THR A 4 -29.17 -15.39 1.52
N PRO A 5 -28.71 -16.26 2.44
CA PRO A 5 -28.08 -15.80 3.67
C PRO A 5 -26.90 -14.87 3.34
N LEU A 6 -26.71 -13.85 4.17
CA LEU A 6 -25.70 -12.79 3.95
C LEU A 6 -24.31 -13.35 3.67
N GLU A 7 -23.97 -14.48 4.30
CA GLU A 7 -22.70 -15.19 4.20
C GLU A 7 -22.42 -15.74 2.80
N ASN A 8 -23.47 -16.05 2.02
CA ASN A 8 -23.38 -16.66 0.71
C ASN A 8 -23.55 -15.65 -0.45
N ARG A 9 -23.69 -14.36 -0.14
CA ARG A 9 -23.90 -13.32 -1.16
C ARG A 9 -22.57 -12.95 -1.83
N PRO A 10 -22.44 -13.08 -3.16
CA PRO A 10 -21.24 -12.63 -3.87
C PRO A 10 -21.09 -11.11 -3.75
N ARG A 11 -19.84 -10.62 -3.70
CA ARG A 11 -19.60 -9.18 -3.66
C ARG A 11 -19.92 -8.55 -5.01
N LEU A 12 -20.72 -7.49 -4.97
CA LEU A 12 -21.07 -6.71 -6.15
C LEU A 12 -19.94 -5.70 -6.46
N PRO A 13 -19.38 -5.69 -7.68
CA PRO A 13 -18.35 -4.73 -8.07
C PRO A 13 -18.95 -3.33 -8.21
N ARG A 14 -18.12 -2.30 -7.99
CA ARG A 14 -18.51 -0.91 -8.29
C ARG A 14 -18.62 -0.75 -9.81
N ILE A 15 -19.81 -0.41 -10.27
CA ILE A 15 -20.10 -0.17 -11.69
C ILE A 15 -19.73 1.28 -12.06
N ALA A 16 -19.08 1.48 -13.21
CA ALA A 16 -18.79 2.81 -13.75
C ALA A 16 -20.08 3.47 -14.29
N LEU A 17 -20.21 4.80 -14.13
CA LEU A 17 -21.38 5.58 -14.55
C LEU A 17 -21.42 5.91 -16.06
N SER A 18 -21.22 4.89 -16.90
CA SER A 18 -21.36 5.03 -18.36
C SER A 18 -22.82 5.30 -18.76
N LYS A 19 -23.04 5.85 -19.96
CA LYS A 19 -24.41 6.08 -20.49
C LYS A 19 -25.20 4.77 -20.57
N ARG A 20 -24.56 3.69 -21.04
CA ARG A 20 -25.14 2.34 -21.11
C ARG A 20 -25.56 1.81 -19.74
N ASN A 21 -24.68 1.90 -18.74
CA ASN A 21 -24.96 1.38 -17.41
C ASN A 21 -26.09 2.17 -16.73
N ARG A 22 -26.13 3.49 -16.95
CA ARG A 22 -27.25 4.34 -16.50
C ARG A 22 -28.58 3.97 -17.14
N ALA A 23 -28.60 3.64 -18.44
CA ALA A 23 -29.82 3.20 -19.11
C ALA A 23 -30.36 1.89 -18.52
N VAL A 24 -29.49 0.93 -18.22
CA VAL A 24 -29.87 -0.34 -17.56
C VAL A 24 -30.47 -0.09 -16.17
N VAL A 25 -29.83 0.76 -15.35
CA VAL A 25 -30.35 1.10 -14.02
C VAL A 25 -31.70 1.81 -14.12
N ARG A 26 -31.85 2.76 -15.05
CA ARG A 26 -33.12 3.47 -15.27
C ARG A 26 -34.25 2.56 -15.73
N ALA A 27 -33.95 1.54 -16.54
CA ALA A 27 -34.95 0.59 -16.99
C ALA A 27 -35.42 -0.33 -15.85
N LEU A 28 -34.52 -0.68 -14.92
CA LEU A 28 -34.84 -1.56 -13.79
C LEU A 28 -35.55 -0.84 -12.63
N ASN A 29 -35.28 0.45 -12.44
CA ASN A 29 -35.75 1.20 -11.27
C ASN A 29 -37.29 1.23 -11.11
N PRO A 30 -38.11 1.40 -12.16
CA PRO A 30 -39.57 1.35 -12.04
C PRO A 30 -40.09 -0.01 -11.59
N MET A 31 -39.46 -1.11 -12.03
CA MET A 31 -39.83 -2.45 -11.61
C MET A 31 -39.50 -2.68 -10.13
N LEU A 32 -38.39 -2.12 -9.67
CA LEU A 32 -37.93 -2.22 -8.28
C LEU A 32 -38.94 -1.60 -7.29
N VAL A 33 -39.57 -0.48 -7.66
CA VAL A 33 -40.58 0.20 -6.83
C VAL A 33 -41.74 -0.73 -6.49
N ILE A 34 -42.26 -1.46 -7.49
CA ILE A 34 -43.36 -2.42 -7.32
C ILE A 34 -42.99 -3.52 -6.31
N TYR A 35 -41.76 -4.06 -6.39
CA TYR A 35 -41.31 -5.09 -5.46
C TYR A 35 -41.03 -4.56 -4.05
N LEU A 36 -40.57 -3.30 -3.94
CA LEU A 36 -40.32 -2.66 -2.65
C LEU A 36 -41.61 -2.33 -1.90
N GLU A 37 -42.66 -1.89 -2.60
CA GLU A 37 -43.98 -1.61 -2.01
C GLU A 37 -44.66 -2.89 -1.48
N ALA A 38 -44.37 -4.03 -2.09
CA ALA A 38 -44.86 -5.34 -1.66
C ALA A 38 -44.02 -5.98 -0.52
N SER A 39 -42.91 -5.35 -0.13
CA SER A 39 -41.99 -5.87 0.90
C SER A 39 -42.58 -5.68 2.30
N ARG A 40 -42.53 -6.72 3.14
CA ARG A 40 -43.10 -6.66 4.50
C ARG A 40 -42.05 -6.37 5.56
N ASP A 41 -40.83 -6.89 5.35
CA ASP A 41 -39.75 -6.85 6.34
C ASP A 41 -38.45 -6.30 5.76
N LEU A 42 -37.59 -5.78 6.63
CA LEU A 42 -36.27 -5.24 6.24
C LEU A 42 -35.41 -6.27 5.50
N CYS A 43 -35.47 -7.55 5.91
CA CYS A 43 -34.73 -8.63 5.27
C CYS A 43 -35.19 -8.90 3.83
N GLU A 44 -36.48 -8.73 3.55
CA GLU A 44 -37.03 -8.85 2.20
C GLU A 44 -36.60 -7.67 1.34
N THR A 45 -36.67 -6.45 1.87
CA THR A 45 -36.19 -5.23 1.23
C THR A 45 -34.73 -5.34 0.83
N ASP A 46 -33.87 -5.77 1.76
CA ASP A 46 -32.45 -6.01 1.52
C ASP A 46 -32.21 -7.08 0.44
N SER A 47 -32.98 -8.17 0.46
CA SER A 47 -32.89 -9.23 -0.56
C SER A 47 -33.32 -8.75 -1.95
N ILE A 48 -34.37 -7.93 -2.03
CA ILE A 48 -34.87 -7.32 -3.27
C ILE A 48 -33.81 -6.37 -3.85
N LEU A 49 -33.27 -5.47 -3.03
CA LEU A 49 -32.22 -4.53 -3.43
C LEU A 49 -30.96 -5.26 -3.90
N PHE A 50 -30.54 -6.29 -3.16
CA PHE A 50 -29.39 -7.10 -3.54
C PHE A 50 -29.63 -7.84 -4.86
N GLY A 51 -30.80 -8.46 -5.03
CA GLY A 51 -31.17 -9.16 -6.26
C GLY A 51 -31.19 -8.23 -7.49
N ALA A 52 -31.71 -7.02 -7.31
CA ALA A 52 -31.71 -6.00 -8.35
C ALA A 52 -30.30 -5.55 -8.74
N ALA A 53 -29.46 -5.26 -7.74
CA ALA A 53 -28.08 -4.87 -7.98
C ALA A 53 -27.27 -6.01 -8.64
N LEU A 54 -27.53 -7.26 -8.26
CA LEU A 54 -26.96 -8.46 -8.89
C LEU A 54 -27.42 -8.60 -10.35
N ALA A 55 -28.69 -8.36 -10.64
CA ALA A 55 -29.24 -8.38 -11.99
C ALA A 55 -28.55 -7.33 -12.88
N VAL A 56 -28.40 -6.10 -12.39
CA VAL A 56 -27.66 -5.04 -13.11
C VAL A 56 -26.22 -5.47 -13.37
N CYS A 57 -25.52 -6.03 -12.38
CA CYS A 57 -24.16 -6.53 -12.55
C CYS A 57 -24.08 -7.61 -13.64
N ARG A 58 -25.04 -8.54 -13.69
CA ARG A 58 -25.11 -9.59 -14.72
C ARG A 58 -25.38 -9.02 -16.11
N ILE A 59 -26.35 -8.11 -16.25
CA ILE A 59 -26.70 -7.48 -17.54
C ILE A 59 -25.52 -6.69 -18.13
N ILE A 60 -24.74 -6.03 -17.27
CA ILE A 60 -23.56 -5.26 -17.66
C ILE A 60 -22.34 -6.18 -17.95
N GLY A 61 -22.41 -7.46 -17.57
CA GLY A 61 -21.29 -8.40 -17.69
C GLY A 61 -20.19 -8.15 -16.66
N ALA A 62 -20.51 -7.57 -15.51
CA ALA A 62 -19.55 -7.31 -14.46
C ALA A 62 -19.13 -8.62 -13.79
N LYS A 63 -17.82 -8.84 -13.65
CA LYS A 63 -17.27 -10.03 -12.99
C LYS A 63 -17.60 -9.99 -11.49
N LEU A 64 -18.44 -10.92 -11.04
CA LEU A 64 -18.77 -11.12 -9.63
C LEU A 64 -17.64 -11.92 -8.97
N SER A 65 -17.05 -11.38 -7.91
CA SER A 65 -16.03 -12.13 -7.15
C SER A 65 -16.72 -13.09 -6.19
N THR A 66 -16.43 -14.38 -6.33
CA THR A 66 -16.86 -15.44 -5.40
C THR A 66 -15.93 -15.58 -4.19
N ALA A 67 -14.79 -14.88 -4.18
CA ALA A 67 -13.80 -14.99 -3.12
C ALA A 67 -14.16 -14.08 -1.93
N GLY A 68 -14.47 -14.70 -0.80
CA GLY A 68 -14.46 -14.05 0.51
C GLY A 68 -13.10 -13.39 0.78
N ARG A 69 -13.16 -12.23 1.44
CA ARG A 69 -12.05 -11.30 1.73
C ARG A 69 -11.48 -10.60 0.50
N ALA A 70 -11.84 -9.32 0.37
CA ALA A 70 -11.08 -8.39 -0.44
C ALA A 70 -9.60 -8.47 -0.02
N THR A 71 -8.71 -8.65 -0.98
CA THR A 71 -7.41 -8.00 -0.91
C THR A 71 -7.71 -6.52 -0.76
N GLY A 72 -7.69 -6.02 0.48
CA GLY A 72 -7.79 -4.59 0.73
C GLY A 72 -6.81 -3.88 -0.19
N GLN A 73 -7.21 -2.75 -0.76
CA GLN A 73 -6.28 -1.89 -1.48
C GLN A 73 -5.04 -1.75 -0.60
N SER A 74 -3.95 -2.43 -0.96
CA SER A 74 -2.70 -2.31 -0.21
C SER A 74 -2.42 -0.83 -0.21
N SER A 75 -2.41 -0.21 0.98
CA SER A 75 -2.15 1.20 1.10
C SER A 75 -0.78 1.42 0.49
N ALA A 76 -0.77 1.91 -0.75
CA ALA A 76 0.41 1.90 -1.58
C ALA A 76 1.51 2.63 -0.82
N ILE A 77 2.62 1.94 -0.56
CA ILE A 77 3.71 2.51 0.24
C ILE A 77 4.11 3.81 -0.45
N PRO A 78 4.07 4.96 0.24
CA PRO A 78 4.36 6.23 -0.41
C PRO A 78 5.74 6.22 -1.08
N ALA A 79 5.85 6.81 -2.27
CA ALA A 79 7.08 6.79 -3.05
C ALA A 79 8.29 7.36 -2.29
N TRP A 80 8.09 8.33 -1.39
CA TRP A 80 9.16 8.85 -0.54
C TRP A 80 9.71 7.79 0.42
N ARG A 81 8.85 6.93 0.99
CA ARG A 81 9.24 5.87 1.93
C ARG A 81 10.02 4.78 1.21
N MET A 82 9.58 4.41 0.02
CA MET A 82 10.32 3.48 -0.86
C MET A 82 11.72 4.01 -1.19
N ARG A 83 11.83 5.28 -1.62
CA ARG A 83 13.13 5.90 -1.94
C ARG A 83 14.11 5.91 -0.76
N ILE A 84 13.63 6.17 0.46
CA ILE A 84 14.49 6.13 1.65
C ILE A 84 14.88 4.69 2.00
N ALA A 85 13.95 3.74 1.93
CA ALA A 85 14.21 2.32 2.17
C ALA A 85 15.25 1.76 1.19
N GLU A 86 15.16 2.12 -0.10
CA GLU A 86 16.12 1.72 -1.12
C GLU A 86 17.53 2.26 -0.82
N ARG A 87 17.64 3.51 -0.38
CA ARG A 87 18.92 4.11 0.05
C ARG A 87 19.50 3.41 1.28
N ILE A 88 18.66 2.95 2.21
CA ILE A 88 19.09 2.13 3.36
C ILE A 88 19.60 0.77 2.87
N ALA A 89 18.85 0.10 2.00
CA ALA A 89 19.24 -1.20 1.45
C ALA A 89 20.59 -1.13 0.71
N LYS A 90 20.75 -0.14 -0.18
CA LYS A 90 22.03 0.12 -0.88
C LYS A 90 23.19 0.36 0.09
N ALA A 91 22.96 1.13 1.15
CA ALA A 91 23.99 1.37 2.18
C ALA A 91 24.35 0.10 2.95
N ARG A 92 23.38 -0.75 3.31
CA ARG A 92 23.63 -2.05 3.98
C ARG A 92 24.45 -3.00 3.11
N VAL A 93 24.11 -3.11 1.83
CA VAL A 93 24.88 -3.92 0.86
C VAL A 93 26.32 -3.41 0.78
N LEU A 94 26.51 -2.09 0.73
CA LEU A 94 27.83 -1.51 0.69
C LEU A 94 28.63 -1.80 1.97
N ILE A 95 28.04 -1.62 3.16
CA ILE A 95 28.66 -1.99 4.44
C ILE A 95 29.13 -3.45 4.41
N GLY A 96 28.27 -4.38 3.97
CA GLY A 96 28.64 -5.80 3.89
C GLY A 96 29.87 -6.05 2.99
N ARG A 97 29.97 -5.35 1.85
CA ARG A 97 31.13 -5.45 0.95
C ARG A 97 32.39 -4.84 1.56
N LEU A 98 32.28 -3.71 2.28
CA LEU A 98 33.41 -3.09 2.97
C LEU A 98 33.92 -3.99 4.12
N ILE A 99 33.02 -4.60 4.88
CA ILE A 99 33.39 -5.58 5.93
C ILE A 99 34.10 -6.78 5.31
N CYS A 100 33.55 -7.35 4.22
CA CYS A 100 34.16 -8.50 3.56
C CYS A 100 35.57 -8.20 3.04
N PHE A 101 35.78 -7.02 2.45
CA PHE A 101 37.11 -6.56 2.04
C PHE A 101 38.05 -6.37 3.25
N ARG A 102 37.56 -5.80 4.35
CA ARG A 102 38.32 -5.62 5.59
C ARG A 102 38.74 -6.96 6.21
N SER A 103 37.92 -7.99 6.07
CA SER A 103 38.24 -9.37 6.48
C SER A 103 39.23 -10.09 5.55
N GLY A 104 39.82 -9.40 4.57
CA GLY A 104 40.85 -9.96 3.68
C GLY A 104 40.33 -10.50 2.34
N ASN A 105 39.05 -10.33 2.01
CA ASN A 105 38.54 -10.79 0.73
C ASN A 105 38.92 -9.84 -0.42
N THR A 106 39.85 -10.28 -1.26
CA THR A 106 40.42 -9.52 -2.38
C THR A 106 39.84 -9.89 -3.74
N ARG A 107 38.72 -10.62 -3.79
CA ARG A 107 38.07 -10.95 -5.08
C ARG A 107 37.85 -9.68 -5.92
N PRO A 108 38.14 -9.68 -7.24
CA PRO A 108 38.11 -8.48 -8.07
C PRO A 108 36.79 -7.68 -7.99
N ARG A 109 35.65 -8.39 -7.88
CA ARG A 109 34.32 -7.78 -7.75
C ARG A 109 34.16 -6.96 -6.46
N ILE A 110 34.73 -7.44 -5.36
CA ILE A 110 34.70 -6.75 -4.07
C ILE A 110 35.61 -5.53 -4.14
N VAL A 111 36.85 -5.70 -4.60
CA VAL A 111 37.83 -4.61 -4.76
C VAL A 111 37.28 -3.49 -5.65
N ARG A 112 36.66 -3.83 -6.79
CA ARG A 112 36.01 -2.85 -7.67
C ARG A 112 34.91 -2.09 -6.95
N THR A 113 34.09 -2.78 -6.15
CA THR A 113 33.04 -2.10 -5.38
C THR A 113 33.64 -1.17 -4.32
N VAL A 114 34.68 -1.60 -3.61
CA VAL A 114 35.34 -0.76 -2.60
C VAL A 114 35.95 0.48 -3.26
N ARG A 115 36.64 0.35 -4.40
CA ARG A 115 37.14 1.51 -5.16
C ARG A 115 36.02 2.49 -5.50
N MET A 116 34.88 2.00 -5.99
CA MET A 116 33.74 2.87 -6.30
C MET A 116 33.13 3.53 -5.06
N ALA A 117 33.09 2.84 -3.93
CA ALA A 117 32.53 3.35 -2.68
C ALA A 117 33.37 4.47 -2.03
N VAL A 118 34.64 4.44 -2.37
CA VAL A 118 35.72 5.32 -1.91
C VAL A 118 36.11 6.34 -2.99
N ALA A 119 35.57 6.22 -4.20
CA ALA A 119 35.78 7.18 -5.27
C ALA A 119 35.27 8.56 -4.83
N GLY A 120 36.12 9.57 -4.96
CA GLY A 120 35.83 10.94 -4.50
C GLY A 120 35.98 11.15 -2.99
N THR A 121 36.49 10.17 -2.22
CA THR A 121 36.97 10.40 -0.86
C THR A 121 38.50 10.35 -0.81
N ASN A 122 39.12 11.01 0.18
CA ASN A 122 40.59 11.06 0.37
C ASN A 122 41.18 9.73 0.88
N VAL A 123 40.58 8.60 0.51
CA VAL A 123 40.99 7.26 0.96
C VAL A 123 41.58 6.53 -0.24
N SER A 124 42.89 6.27 -0.22
CA SER A 124 43.52 5.40 -1.22
C SER A 124 43.69 4.00 -0.65
N LEU A 125 43.39 2.97 -1.44
CA LEU A 125 43.55 1.57 -1.04
C LEU A 125 45.02 1.14 -0.89
N SER A 126 45.94 1.94 -1.41
CA SER A 126 47.39 1.73 -1.27
C SER A 126 47.96 2.36 0.01
N GLN A 127 47.19 3.19 0.71
CA GLN A 127 47.66 3.83 1.95
C GLN A 127 47.71 2.83 3.11
N PRO A 128 48.67 2.98 4.04
CA PRO A 128 48.80 2.11 5.21
C PRO A 128 47.59 2.23 6.15
N ASN A 129 46.98 3.41 6.26
CA ASN A 129 45.79 3.67 7.08
C ASN A 129 44.45 3.29 6.43
N ARG A 130 44.46 2.53 5.33
CA ARG A 130 43.24 2.13 4.60
C ARG A 130 42.20 1.46 5.49
N MET A 131 42.60 0.61 6.43
CA MET A 131 41.68 -0.15 7.28
C MET A 131 40.91 0.75 8.27
N GLN A 132 41.58 1.75 8.81
CA GLN A 132 40.97 2.77 9.67
C GLN A 132 39.96 3.61 8.89
N LYS A 133 40.36 4.14 7.74
CA LYS A 133 39.50 4.92 6.85
C LYS A 133 38.26 4.15 6.37
N LEU A 134 38.40 2.84 6.11
CA LEU A 134 37.27 1.97 5.79
C LEU A 134 36.29 1.82 6.96
N THR A 135 36.81 1.80 8.19
CA THR A 135 35.99 1.69 9.41
C THR A 135 35.20 2.98 9.63
N GLU A 136 35.85 4.14 9.51
CA GLU A 136 35.19 5.45 9.52
C GLU A 136 34.07 5.52 8.48
N ARG A 137 34.33 5.02 7.27
CA ARG A 137 33.32 4.97 6.21
C ARG A 137 32.15 4.05 6.54
N ILE A 138 32.40 2.90 7.15
CA ILE A 138 31.33 2.00 7.61
C ILE A 138 30.47 2.72 8.66
N ASP A 139 31.07 3.45 9.58
CA ASP A 139 30.35 4.13 10.64
C ASP A 139 29.56 5.35 10.12
N ASP A 140 30.09 6.13 9.18
CA ASP A 140 29.33 7.15 8.43
C ASP A 140 28.09 6.53 7.75
N LEU A 141 28.24 5.38 7.11
CA LEU A 141 27.10 4.70 6.49
C LEU A 141 26.06 4.23 7.53
N LYS A 142 26.49 3.72 8.69
CA LYS A 142 25.58 3.36 9.80
C LYS A 142 24.84 4.58 10.33
N GLN A 143 25.54 5.70 10.55
CA GLN A 143 24.93 6.95 10.99
C GLN A 143 23.89 7.45 9.97
N ARG A 144 24.20 7.42 8.67
CA ARG A 144 23.25 7.76 7.60
C ARG A 144 22.03 6.84 7.57
N ILE A 145 22.21 5.53 7.79
CA ILE A 145 21.10 4.58 7.90
C ILE A 145 20.21 4.95 9.09
N ALA A 146 20.79 5.20 10.27
CA ALA A 146 20.05 5.58 11.46
C ALA A 146 19.24 6.88 11.26
N ALA A 147 19.87 7.90 10.68
CA ALA A 147 19.20 9.16 10.36
C ALA A 147 18.02 8.99 9.37
N ARG A 148 18.20 8.15 8.34
CA ARG A 148 17.14 7.80 7.39
C ARG A 148 16.00 7.01 8.05
N GLY A 149 16.31 6.09 8.94
CA GLY A 149 15.33 5.36 9.75
C GLY A 149 14.48 6.31 10.59
N LYS A 150 15.13 7.22 11.35
CA LYS A 150 14.45 8.28 12.11
C LYS A 150 13.57 9.17 11.22
N ARG A 151 13.99 9.45 9.98
CA ARG A 151 13.18 10.21 9.01
C ARG A 151 11.90 9.47 8.61
N ILE A 152 11.98 8.16 8.34
CA ILE A 152 10.80 7.34 8.04
C ILE A 152 9.83 7.36 9.22
N GLN A 153 10.34 7.17 10.44
CA GLN A 153 9.53 7.18 11.65
C GLN A 153 8.78 8.51 11.81
N ARG A 154 9.50 9.65 11.81
CA ARG A 154 8.90 10.98 11.96
C ARG A 154 7.80 11.27 10.92
N TYR A 155 8.03 10.89 9.66
CA TYR A 155 7.04 11.14 8.60
C TYR A 155 5.83 10.22 8.72
N THR A 156 6.04 8.98 9.17
CA THR A 156 4.94 8.05 9.44
C THR A 156 4.09 8.57 10.60
N GLU A 157 4.71 8.97 11.72
CA GLU A 157 4.02 9.54 12.87
C GLU A 157 3.25 10.82 12.53
N ARG A 158 3.82 11.69 11.71
CA ARG A 158 3.10 12.89 11.22
C ARG A 158 1.85 12.49 10.43
N SER A 159 2.00 11.53 9.52
CA SER A 159 0.89 11.06 8.69
C SER A 159 -0.20 10.38 9.51
N THR A 160 0.16 9.59 10.53
CA THR A 160 -0.82 8.93 11.40
C THR A 160 -1.57 9.95 12.24
N LYS A 161 -0.87 10.91 12.87
CA LYS A 161 -1.49 12.00 13.64
C LYS A 161 -2.44 12.83 12.78
N PHE A 162 -2.02 13.19 11.57
CA PHE A 162 -2.88 13.93 10.64
C PHE A 162 -4.17 13.16 10.31
N ASN A 163 -4.06 11.85 10.02
CA ASN A 163 -5.21 11.01 9.71
C ASN A 163 -6.14 10.85 10.93
N GLN A 164 -5.58 10.65 12.13
CA GLN A 164 -6.34 10.55 13.37
C GLN A 164 -7.11 11.85 13.67
N ASN A 165 -6.45 13.00 13.56
CA ASN A 165 -7.08 14.30 13.77
C ASN A 165 -8.22 14.54 12.76
N ARG A 166 -8.02 14.18 11.50
CA ARG A 166 -9.05 14.30 10.46
C ARG A 166 -10.27 13.40 10.74
N LEU A 167 -10.03 12.16 11.15
CA LEU A 167 -11.10 11.24 11.55
C LEU A 167 -11.87 11.76 12.76
N PHE A 168 -11.18 12.25 13.78
CA PHE A 168 -11.79 12.85 14.97
C PHE A 168 -12.69 14.04 14.62
N GLN A 169 -12.22 14.97 13.79
CA GLN A 169 -13.02 16.12 13.34
C GLN A 169 -14.27 15.69 12.57
N THR A 170 -14.16 14.66 11.72
CA THR A 170 -15.29 14.13 10.96
C THR A 170 -16.36 13.57 11.90
N ILE A 171 -15.95 12.71 12.85
CA ILE A 171 -16.84 12.11 13.85
C ILE A 171 -17.53 13.19 14.70
N GLN A 172 -16.79 14.19 15.17
CA GLN A 172 -17.34 15.27 16.00
C GLN A 172 -18.34 16.15 15.23
N SER A 173 -18.15 16.31 13.92
CA SER A 173 -19.06 17.06 13.05
C SER A 173 -20.38 16.30 12.84
N ASP A 174 -20.30 14.99 12.68
CA ASP A 174 -21.47 14.11 12.49
C ASP A 174 -22.31 13.99 13.78
N GLN A 175 -21.72 14.09 14.97
CA GLN A 175 -22.46 14.08 16.25
C GLN A 175 -23.16 15.39 16.60
N LYS A 176 -22.85 16.49 15.90
CA LYS A 176 -23.48 17.81 16.13
C LYS A 176 -24.63 18.10 15.16
N ARG A 177 -24.96 17.16 14.28
CA ARG A 177 -26.11 17.19 13.38
C ARG A 177 -27.18 16.24 13.88
#